data_AF-A0A3D4HEI2-F1
#
_entry.id   AF-A0A3D4HEI2-F1
#
_cell.length_a   1.000
_cell.length_b   1.000
_cell.length_c   1.000
_cell.angle_alpha   90.00
_cell.angle_beta   90.00
_cell.angle_gamma   90.00
#
_symmetry.space_group_name_H-M   'P 1'
#
loop_
_entity.id
_entity.type
_entity.pdbx_description
1 polymer ?
#
loop_
_entity_poly.entity_id
_entity_poly.type
_entity_poly.pdbx_seq_one_letter_code
_entity_poly.pdbx_strand_id
1 'polypeptide(L)'
;MYNYCMTRIEKKTWPELFNKILSGEKTFDVRIADFKIKVKDVLVLREYDPVKKSYTGRKIEKKITFVLNSKDQKFWPKKDINKFGLAIMGFKSLQKI
;
A
#
# COMPACT_ATOMS: atom_id res chain seq x y z
N MET A 1 -29.15 0.22 -3.00
CA MET A 1 -27.92 -0.01 -3.79
C MET A 1 -26.99 1.19 -3.60
N TYR A 2 -25.89 1.06 -2.87
CA TYR A 2 -24.90 2.14 -2.78
C TYR A 2 -23.94 2.03 -3.96
N ASN A 3 -23.98 3.01 -4.86
CA ASN A 3 -22.95 3.18 -5.89
C ASN A 3 -21.62 3.47 -5.20
N TYR A 4 -20.78 2.45 -5.07
CA TYR A 4 -19.42 2.62 -4.58
C TYR A 4 -18.58 3.23 -5.70
N CYS A 5 -18.47 4.55 -5.70
CA CYS A 5 -17.54 5.25 -6.57
C CYS A 5 -16.10 4.91 -6.13
N MET A 6 -15.23 4.75 -7.13
CA MET A 6 -13.79 4.55 -6.94
C MET A 6 -13.19 5.80 -6.29
N THR A 7 -12.57 5.65 -5.12
CA THR A 7 -11.90 6.77 -4.44
C THR A 7 -10.43 6.82 -4.82
N ARG A 8 -9.92 8.02 -5.08
CA ARG A 8 -8.48 8.27 -5.29
C ARG A 8 -7.90 8.85 -4.01
N ILE A 9 -6.90 8.19 -3.45
CA ILE A 9 -6.28 8.55 -2.17
C ILE A 9 -4.83 8.91 -2.44
N GLU A 10 -4.43 10.14 -2.15
CA GLU A 10 -3.04 10.57 -2.30
C GLU A 10 -2.25 10.35 -1.03
N LYS A 11 -1.03 9.83 -1.18
CA LYS A 11 -0.09 9.67 -0.08
C LYS A 11 1.34 9.97 -0.52
N LYS A 12 2.11 10.54 0.41
CA LYS A 12 3.57 10.67 0.27
C LYS A 12 4.24 9.30 0.19
N THR A 13 5.28 9.19 -0.63
CA THR A 13 6.24 8.08 -0.62
C THR A 13 7.67 8.59 -0.79
N TRP A 14 8.63 7.89 -0.19
CA TRP A 14 10.05 8.22 -0.29
C TRP A 14 10.64 7.74 -1.63
N PRO A 15 11.73 8.35 -2.15
CA PRO A 15 12.26 8.04 -3.47
C PRO A 15 12.67 6.57 -3.64
N GLU A 16 13.29 5.97 -2.61
CA GLU A 16 13.69 4.55 -2.63
C GLU A 16 12.47 3.62 -2.79
N LEU A 17 11.43 3.84 -1.98
CA LEU A 17 10.20 3.06 -2.05
C LEU A 17 9.45 3.33 -3.35
N PHE A 18 9.42 4.58 -3.82
CA PHE A 18 8.84 4.94 -5.11
C PHE A 18 9.47 4.13 -6.24
N ASN A 19 10.80 4.09 -6.30
CA ASN A 19 11.54 3.37 -7.34
C ASN A 19 11.32 1.86 -7.25
N LYS A 20 11.28 1.27 -6.05
CA LYS A 20 10.94 -0.15 -5.86
C LYS A 20 9.51 -0.50 -6.30
N ILE A 21 8.55 0.40 -6.08
CA ILE A 21 7.16 0.20 -6.53
C ILE A 21 7.03 0.43 -8.05
N LEU A 22 7.81 1.37 -8.60
CA LEU A 22 7.87 1.67 -10.03
C LEU A 22 8.48 0.50 -10.83
N SER A 23 9.59 -0.07 -10.36
CA SER A 23 10.22 -1.28 -10.95
C SER A 23 9.35 -2.53 -10.79
N GLY A 24 8.34 -2.46 -9.92
CA GLY A 24 7.49 -3.56 -9.53
C GLY A 24 8.16 -4.53 -8.57
N GLU A 25 9.40 -4.32 -8.13
CA GLU A 25 10.06 -5.11 -7.07
C GLU A 25 9.18 -5.17 -5.81
N LYS A 26 8.62 -4.03 -5.40
CA LYS A 26 7.70 -3.90 -4.28
C LYS A 26 6.26 -3.85 -4.77
N THR A 27 5.50 -4.91 -4.52
CA THR A 27 4.09 -5.05 -4.96
C THR A 27 3.06 -4.80 -3.86
N PHE A 28 3.47 -4.29 -2.70
CA PHE A 28 2.62 -4.01 -1.54
C PHE A 28 3.01 -2.70 -0.86
N ASP A 29 2.08 -2.08 -0.14
CA ASP A 29 2.31 -0.88 0.68
C ASP A 29 1.74 -1.09 2.09
N VAL A 30 2.43 -0.58 3.11
CA VAL A 30 2.08 -0.76 4.52
C VAL A 30 1.94 0.60 5.16
N ARG A 31 0.82 0.84 5.81
CA ARG A 31 0.52 2.11 6.46
C ARG A 31 -0.22 1.90 7.76
N ILE A 32 -0.08 2.87 8.66
CA ILE A 32 -0.99 3.04 9.79
C ILE A 32 -2.39 3.24 9.21
N ALA A 33 -3.37 2.50 9.74
CA ALA A 33 -4.75 2.50 9.26
C ALA A 33 -5.55 3.73 9.78
N ASP A 34 -4.98 4.93 9.62
CA ASP A 34 -5.60 6.22 10.01
C ASP A 34 -6.48 6.84 8.91
N PHE A 35 -6.70 6.09 7.82
CA PHE A 35 -7.49 6.49 6.67
C PHE A 35 -8.29 5.31 6.11
N LYS A 36 -9.39 5.61 5.43
CA LYS A 36 -10.23 4.59 4.78
C LYS A 36 -9.69 4.28 3.40
N ILE A 37 -9.44 3.00 3.11
CA ILE A 37 -9.08 2.48 1.79
C ILE A 37 -9.71 1.10 1.60
N LYS A 38 -10.16 0.80 0.39
CA LYS A 38 -10.86 -0.44 0.06
C LYS A 38 -10.38 -1.00 -1.28
N VAL A 39 -10.66 -2.27 -1.50
CA VAL A 39 -10.48 -2.89 -2.82
C VAL A 39 -11.23 -2.08 -3.89
N LYS A 40 -10.62 -1.94 -5.06
CA LYS A 40 -11.02 -1.09 -6.20
C LYS A 40 -10.69 0.40 -6.09
N ASP A 41 -10.26 0.92 -4.93
CA ASP A 41 -9.72 2.29 -4.86
C ASP A 41 -8.38 2.42 -5.61
N VAL A 42 -7.94 3.65 -5.80
CA VAL A 42 -6.63 3.99 -6.36
C VAL A 42 -5.79 4.72 -5.31
N LEU A 43 -4.61 4.16 -5.01
CA LEU A 43 -3.59 4.83 -4.22
C LEU A 43 -2.63 5.58 -5.15
N VAL A 44 -2.58 6.90 -5.00
CA VAL A 44 -1.68 7.80 -5.71
C VAL A 44 -0.49 8.08 -4.81
N LEU A 45 0.66 7.50 -5.13
CA LEU A 45 1.90 7.70 -4.39
C LEU A 45 2.67 8.84 -5.03
N ARG A 46 2.86 9.93 -4.27
CA ARG A 46 3.60 11.12 -4.67
C ARG A 46 4.99 11.09 -4.07
N GLU A 47 6.00 11.08 -4.93
CA GLU A 47 7.40 11.07 -4.48
C GLU A 47 7.73 12.39 -3.78
N TYR A 48 8.32 12.29 -2.60
CA TYR A 48 8.78 13.42 -1.81
C TYR A 48 10.26 13.26 -1.48
N ASP A 49 11.05 14.27 -1.84
CA ASP A 49 12.48 14.32 -1.57
C ASP A 49 12.71 14.80 -0.12
N PRO A 50 13.27 13.97 0.78
CA PRO A 50 13.57 14.37 2.16
C PRO A 50 14.59 15.50 2.26
N VAL A 51 15.55 15.53 1.33
CA VAL A 51 16.68 16.47 1.33
C VAL A 51 16.19 17.84 0.89
N LYS A 52 15.46 17.90 -0.23
CA LYS A 52 14.88 19.15 -0.74
C LYS A 52 13.60 19.57 0.00
N LYS A 53 13.06 18.70 0.84
CA LYS A 53 11.79 18.88 1.57
C LYS A 53 10.64 19.29 0.65
N SER A 54 10.57 18.70 -0.54
CA SER A 54 9.59 19.04 -1.57
C SER A 54 9.14 17.81 -2.35
N TYR A 55 7.96 17.92 -2.98
CA TYR A 55 7.52 16.91 -3.95
C TYR A 55 8.33 17.04 -5.24
N THR A 56 8.79 15.92 -5.79
CA THR A 56 9.58 15.92 -7.04
C THR A 56 8.73 16.13 -8.29
N GLY A 57 7.40 16.03 -8.15
CA GLY A 57 6.44 16.01 -9.26
C GLY A 57 6.13 14.61 -9.79
N ARG A 58 6.94 13.60 -9.46
CA ARG A 58 6.69 12.20 -9.85
C ARG A 58 5.53 11.61 -9.04
N LYS A 59 4.67 10.86 -9.72
CA LYS A 59 3.57 10.10 -9.12
C LYS A 59 3.42 8.73 -9.77
N ILE A 60 2.99 7.74 -9.00
CA ILE A 60 2.53 6.44 -9.49
C ILE A 60 1.16 6.14 -8.92
N GLU A 61 0.34 5.47 -9.71
CA GLU A 61 -1.02 5.08 -9.33
C GLU A 61 -1.11 3.57 -9.27
N LYS A 62 -1.67 3.04 -8.18
CA LYS A 62 -1.88 1.61 -8.00
C LYS A 62 -3.32 1.35 -7.63
N LYS A 63 -3.97 0.45 -8.36
CA LYS A 63 -5.28 -0.08 -8.00
C LYS A 63 -5.14 -0.99 -6.80
N ILE A 64 -6.00 -0.80 -5.80
CA ILE A 64 -6.02 -1.65 -4.61
C ILE A 64 -6.75 -2.95 -4.94
N THR A 65 -6.03 -4.05 -4.84
CA THR A 65 -6.53 -5.41 -5.06
C THR A 65 -6.77 -6.18 -3.76
N PHE A 66 -6.11 -5.78 -2.67
CA PHE A 66 -6.22 -6.39 -1.36
C PHE A 66 -5.99 -5.35 -0.25
N VAL A 67 -6.73 -5.49 0.85
CA VAL A 67 -6.55 -4.67 2.07
C VAL A 67 -6.67 -5.58 3.28
N LEU A 68 -5.71 -5.48 4.19
CA LEU A 68 -5.75 -6.09 5.51
C LEU A 68 -5.52 -5.01 6.56
N ASN A 69 -6.47 -4.83 7.47
CA ASN A 69 -6.26 -4.09 8.70
C ASN A 69 -5.87 -5.10 9.79
N SER A 70 -4.69 -4.95 10.38
CA SER A 70 -4.22 -5.85 11.45
C SER A 70 -5.12 -5.82 12.69
N LYS A 71 -5.91 -4.76 12.91
CA LYS A 71 -6.88 -4.68 14.00
C LYS A 71 -8.12 -5.55 13.75
N ASP A 72 -8.54 -5.68 12.49
CA ASP A 72 -9.79 -6.33 12.08
C ASP A 72 -9.57 -7.75 11.54
N GLN A 73 -8.32 -8.22 11.55
CA GLN A 73 -7.96 -9.57 11.10
C GLN A 73 -8.61 -10.65 11.98
N LYS A 74 -8.98 -11.78 11.36
CA LYS A 74 -9.63 -12.93 12.02
C LYS A 74 -8.84 -14.22 11.90
N PHE A 75 -7.63 -14.15 11.34
CA PHE A 75 -6.83 -15.31 10.98
C PHE A 75 -6.02 -15.85 12.17
N TRP A 76 -5.56 -14.97 13.05
CA TRP A 76 -4.70 -15.33 14.18
C TRP A 76 -5.14 -14.69 15.50
N PRO A 77 -4.85 -15.34 16.65
CA PRO A 77 -5.03 -14.72 17.96
C PRO A 77 -4.18 -13.45 18.14
N LYS A 78 -4.71 -12.45 18.84
CA LYS A 78 -3.98 -11.21 19.16
C LYS A 78 -2.66 -11.46 19.91
N LYS A 79 -2.61 -12.49 20.77
CA LYS A 79 -1.40 -12.87 21.51
C LYS A 79 -0.25 -13.24 20.57
N ASP A 80 -0.54 -13.91 19.46
CA ASP A 80 0.49 -14.37 18.52
C ASP A 80 0.94 -13.21 17.64
N ILE A 81 0.03 -12.33 17.23
CA ILE A 81 0.37 -11.09 16.52
C ILE A 81 1.25 -10.19 17.39
N ASN A 82 0.94 -10.04 18.68
CA ASN A 82 1.77 -9.23 19.58
C ASN A 82 3.16 -9.84 19.79
N LYS A 83 3.26 -11.18 19.77
CA LYS A 83 4.53 -11.89 19.97
C LYS A 83 5.41 -11.92 18.71
N PHE A 84 4.82 -12.12 17.54
CA PHE A 84 5.56 -12.41 16.30
C PHE A 84 5.37 -11.36 15.20
N GLY A 85 4.33 -10.54 15.26
CA GLY A 85 3.93 -9.63 14.20
C GLY A 85 3.24 -10.33 13.02
N LEU A 86 3.01 -9.57 11.95
CA LEU A 86 2.54 -10.08 10.66
C LEU A 86 3.62 -9.88 9.61
N ALA A 87 3.94 -10.93 8.86
CA ALA A 87 4.78 -10.80 7.68
C ALA A 87 3.95 -10.27 6.50
N ILE A 88 4.47 -9.26 5.81
CA ILE A 88 3.83 -8.67 4.64
C ILE A 88 4.68 -9.00 3.42
N MET A 89 4.15 -9.86 2.55
CA MET A 89 4.89 -10.44 1.43
C MET A 89 4.25 -10.00 0.12
N GLY A 90 5.05 -9.40 -0.76
CA GLY A 90 4.68 -9.19 -2.15
C GLY A 90 5.03 -10.44 -2.95
N PHE A 91 4.19 -10.78 -3.92
CA PHE A 91 4.43 -11.90 -4.82
C PHE A 91 4.37 -11.45 -6.28
N LYS A 92 5.02 -12.24 -7.13
CA LYS A 92 4.95 -12.19 -8.59
C LYS A 92 4.80 -13.63 -9.07
N SER A 93 4.11 -13.81 -10.18
CA SER A 93 4.06 -15.12 -10.83
C SER A 93 5.47 -15.51 -11.26
N LEU A 94 5.86 -16.77 -11.01
CA LEU A 94 7.13 -17.33 -11.49
C LEU A 94 7.11 -17.50 -13.02
N GLN A 95 5.93 -17.61 -13.61
CA GLN A 95 5.69 -17.76 -15.04
C GLN A 95 4.69 -16.69 -15.49
N LYS A 96 4.90 -16.12 -16.68
CA LYS A 96 3.90 -15.27 -17.32
C LYS A 96 2.81 -16.20 -17.86
N ILE A 97 1.68 -16.25 -17.17
CA ILE A 97 0.43 -16.83 -17.71
C ILE A 97 -0.04 -15.93 -18.84
#